data_AF-A0A925J1Q5-F1
#
_entry.id   AF-A0A925J1Q5-F1
#
_cell.length_a   1.000
_cell.length_b   1.000
_cell.length_c   1.000
_cell.angle_alpha   90.00
_cell.angle_beta   90.00
_cell.angle_gamma   90.00
#
_symmetry.space_group_name_H-M   'P 1'
#
loop_
_entity.id
_entity.type
_entity.pdbx_description
1 polymer ?
#
loop_
_entity_poly.entity_id
_entity_poly.type
_entity_poly.pdbx_seq_one_letter_code
_entity_poly.pdbx_strand_id
1 'polypeptide(L)' 'MSVILRKRKNVNGITTLMLDIYYDGKRSYERLSNLQMAKPSN' A
#
# COMPACT_ATOMS: atom_id res chain seq x y z
N MET A 1 -17.02 -3.12 -7.71
CA MET A 1 -16.14 -2.61 -6.63
C MET A 1 -15.04 -3.64 -6.41
N SER A 2 -13.77 -3.25 -6.48
CA SER A 2 -12.64 -4.13 -6.15
C SER A 2 -11.65 -3.44 -5.22
N VAL A 3 -10.97 -4.24 -4.42
CA VAL A 3 -10.00 -3.78 -3.43
C VAL A 3 -8.71 -4.53 -3.67
N ILE A 4 -7.62 -3.81 -3.89
CA ILE A 4 -6.29 -4.37 -4.15
C ILE A 4 -5.31 -3.85 -3.12
N LEU A 5 -4.57 -4.77 -2.49
CA LEU A 5 -3.47 -4.43 -1.59
C LEU A 5 -2.16 -4.41 -2.37
N ARG A 6 -1.51 -3.25 -2.44
CA ARG A 6 -0.25 -3.05 -3.16
C ARG A 6 0.88 -2.76 -2.21
N LYS A 7 2.03 -3.40 -2.45
CA LYS A 7 3.31 -3.06 -1.80
C LYS A 7 4.00 -1.97 -2.60
N ARG A 8 4.40 -0.89 -1.95
CA ARG A 8 5.21 0.18 -2.54
C ARG A 8 6.50 0.35 -1.75
N LYS A 9 7.63 0.12 -2.41
CA LYS A 9 8.95 0.46 -1.86
C LYS A 9 9.17 1.95 -2.03
N ASN A 10 9.41 2.66 -0.93
CA ASN A 10 9.70 4.08 -0.96
C ASN A 10 11.21 4.31 -1.12
N VAL A 11 11.59 5.55 -1.46
CA VAL A 11 13.00 5.95 -1.69
C VAL A 11 13.86 5.70 -0.45
N ASN A 12 13.29 5.79 0.76
CA ASN A 12 13.95 5.51 2.03
C ASN A 12 14.13 4.00 2.34
N GLY A 13 13.82 3.12 1.38
CA GLY A 13 13.94 1.66 1.54
C GLY A 13 12.79 1.01 2.31
N ILE A 14 11.86 1.78 2.88
CA ILE A 14 10.71 1.26 3.61
C ILE A 14 9.63 0.79 2.64
N THR A 15 9.16 -0.44 2.82
CA THR A 15 8.01 -0.96 2.07
C THR A 15 6.73 -0.64 2.81
N THR A 16 5.81 0.04 2.13
CA THR A 16 4.50 0.41 2.68
C THR A 16 3.37 -0.23 1.90
N LEU A 17 2.30 -0.56 2.60
CA LEU A 17 1.09 -1.09 2.02
C LEU A 17 0.15 0.06 1.61
N MET A 18 -0.42 -0.06 0.43
CA MET A 18 -1.45 0.84 -0.09
C MET A 18 -2.70 0.02 -0.39
N LEU A 19 -3.85 0.54 0.02
CA LEU A 19 -5.15 0.00 -0.28
C LEU A 19 -5.71 0.78 -1.48
N ASP A 20 -5.72 0.15 -2.65
CA ASP A 20 -6.33 0.72 -3.85
C ASP A 20 -7.79 0.24 -3.93
N ILE A 21 -8.75 1.17 -3.92
CA ILE A 21 -10.19 0.92 -4.00
C ILE A 21 -10.68 1.39 -5.36
N TYR A 22 -11.23 0.46 -6.14
CA TYR A 22 -11.80 0.73 -7.45
C TYR A 22 -13.32 0.70 -7.37
N TYR A 23 -13.92 1.84 -7.66
CA TYR A 23 -15.37 2.02 -7.66
C TYR A 23 -15.74 2.98 -8.78
N ASP A 24 -16.73 2.58 -9.61
CA ASP A 24 -17.27 3.42 -10.68
C ASP A 24 -16.21 3.97 -11.66
N GLY A 25 -15.28 3.11 -12.10
CA GLY A 25 -14.17 3.49 -12.99
C GLY A 25 -13.11 4.41 -12.35
N LYS A 26 -13.30 4.85 -11.10
CA LYS A 26 -12.37 5.68 -10.35
C LYS A 26 -11.54 4.84 -9.40
N ARG A 27 -10.28 5.26 -9.23
CA ARG A 27 -9.34 4.68 -8.27
C ARG A 27 -9.11 5.65 -7.13
N SER A 28 -9.52 5.26 -5.93
CA SER A 28 -9.10 5.88 -4.68
C SER A 28 -7.99 5.04 -4.06
N TYR A 29 -7.08 5.67 -3.32
CA TYR A 29 -6.03 4.94 -2.63
C TYR A 29 -5.78 5.50 -1.24
N GLU A 30 -5.51 4.59 -0.30
CA GLU A 30 -5.16 4.95 1.07
C GLU A 30 -3.83 4.31 1.46
N ARG A 31 -2.97 5.09 2.13
CA ARG A 31 -1.70 4.59 2.66
C ARG A 31 -1.96 4.00 4.04
N LEU A 32 -1.65 2.72 4.21
CA LEU A 32 -1.75 2.06 5.51
C LEU A 32 -0.49 2.38 6.34
N SER A 33 -0.41 3.61 6.86
CA SER A 33 0.75 4.14 7.59
C SER A 33 1.08 3.35 8.87
N ASN A 34 0.06 2.77 9.49
CA ASN A 34 0.18 1.96 10.71
C ASN A 34 0.63 0.52 10.42
N LEU A 35 0.57 0.08 9.16
CA LEU A 35 1.03 -1.23 8.70
C LEU A 35 2.35 -1.06 7.95
N GLN A 36 3.41 -0.79 8.71
CA GLN A 36 4.77 -0.83 8.18
C GLN A 36 5.23 -2.27 8.21
N MET A 37 5.64 -2.81 7.06
CA MET A 37 6.27 -4.13 7.07
C MET A 37 7.60 -4.00 7.81
N ALA A 38 7.83 -4.89 8.78
CA ALA A 38 9.11 -4.97 9.47
C ALA A 38 10.25 -5.02 8.44
N LYS A 39 11.34 -4.29 8.69
CA LYS A 39 12.56 -4.46 7.89
C LYS A 39 12.91 -5.95 7.96
N PRO A 40 13.15 -6.63 6.83
CA PRO A 40 13.63 -8.00 6.87
C PRO A 40 14.92 -8.01 7.70
N SER A 41 14.93 -8.79 8.78
CA SER A 41 16.13 -9.08 9.56
C SER A 41 16.99 -10.02 8.73
N ASN A 42 18.12 -9.51 8.24
CA ASN A 42 19.18 -10.36 7.66
C ASN A 42 19.87 -11.16 8.76
#